data_AF-A0A4Z1FAZ7-F1
#
_entry.id   AF-A0A4Z1FAZ7-F1
#
_cell.length_a   1.000
_cell.length_b   1.000
_cell.length_c   1.000
_cell.angle_alpha   90.00
_cell.angle_beta   90.00
_cell.angle_gamma   90.00
#
_symmetry.space_group_name_H-M   'P 1'
#
loop_
_entity.id
_entity.type
_entity.pdbx_description
1 polymer ?
#
loop_
_entity_poly.entity_id
_entity_poly.type
_entity_poly.pdbx_seq_one_letter_code
_entity_poly.pdbx_strand_id
1 'polypeptide(L)'
;MDLEMSKDQTQLNEIGICTLDTRDLQDFKQKPTSDTRKLLSTYSFGLHRYKAISKRFRYGQAEYMEENKVNDLLQRVLRTGSPFPQSTETRQVILIANGIFHDLFNLRKMGLMQDLSDFANIIIVDTCDLFRRLVKGETRARLWVILKYFHIPYCYDSLHHGGNDANLTLKALIMLTLESCKNFNWSPEQNQNRALLLPVAREAAPLAEWQLRKTTKEATIAQKKAFRETRFNMWADNGDEDDDCSGFLLEL
;
A
#
# COMPACT_ATOMS: atom_id res chain seq x y z
N MET A 1 0.25 11.33 -1.98
CA MET A 1 -0.08 11.31 -3.41
C MET A 1 1.13 10.77 -4.15
N ASP A 2 0.90 10.07 -5.24
CA ASP A 2 1.95 9.56 -6.13
C ASP A 2 1.41 9.53 -7.57
N LEU A 3 2.25 9.80 -8.57
CA LEU A 3 1.83 9.89 -9.96
C LEU A 3 2.66 8.94 -10.82
N GLU A 4 1.98 8.14 -11.64
CA GLU A 4 2.65 7.31 -12.63
C GLU A 4 2.53 7.94 -14.00
N MET A 5 3.68 8.28 -14.58
CA MET A 5 3.78 8.87 -15.90
C MET A 5 4.16 7.84 -16.95
N SER A 6 3.87 8.12 -18.22
CA SER A 6 4.42 7.37 -19.34
C SER A 6 5.96 7.44 -19.36
N LYS A 7 6.62 6.48 -20.02
CA LYS A 7 8.09 6.40 -20.04
C LYS A 7 8.77 7.67 -20.57
N ASP A 8 8.13 8.35 -21.52
CA ASP A 8 8.57 9.61 -22.12
C ASP A 8 8.17 10.84 -21.29
N GLN A 9 7.49 10.66 -20.15
CA GLN A 9 6.90 11.72 -19.31
C GLN A 9 5.92 12.61 -20.10
N THR A 10 5.35 11.99 -21.14
CA THR A 10 4.26 12.35 -22.04
C THR A 10 2.91 12.67 -21.42
N GLN A 11 2.51 11.70 -20.61
CA GLN A 11 1.13 11.41 -20.29
C GLN A 11 1.05 10.93 -18.85
N LEU A 12 0.00 11.34 -18.15
CA LEU A 12 -0.33 10.83 -16.83
C LEU A 12 -1.12 9.53 -16.98
N ASN A 13 -0.60 8.43 -16.42
CA ASN A 13 -1.23 7.11 -16.50
C ASN A 13 -2.08 6.82 -15.26
N GLU A 14 -1.57 7.15 -14.08
CA GLU A 14 -2.21 6.85 -12.80
C GLU A 14 -2.00 7.98 -11.78
N ILE A 15 -3.00 8.19 -10.93
CA ILE A 15 -2.94 9.03 -9.75
C ILE A 15 -3.23 8.17 -8.53
N GLY A 16 -2.28 8.09 -7.62
CA GLY A 16 -2.42 7.49 -6.31
C GLY A 16 -2.73 8.51 -5.24
N ILE A 17 -3.76 8.26 -4.44
CA ILE A 17 -4.14 9.11 -3.32
C ILE A 17 -4.25 8.25 -2.07
N CYS A 18 -3.57 8.65 -1.00
CA CYS A 18 -3.75 8.05 0.33
C CYS A 18 -3.96 9.18 1.33
N THR A 19 -4.98 9.05 2.16
CA THR A 19 -5.42 10.06 3.11
C THR A 19 -5.45 9.50 4.52
N LEU A 20 -5.00 10.32 5.47
CA LEU A 20 -5.18 10.13 6.90
C LEU A 20 -5.94 11.36 7.41
N ASP A 21 -7.22 11.21 7.76
CA ASP A 21 -7.99 12.26 8.41
C ASP A 21 -7.70 12.19 9.92
N THR A 22 -7.11 13.26 10.48
CA THR A 22 -6.72 13.27 11.90
C THR A 22 -7.92 13.25 12.84
N ARG A 23 -9.14 13.51 12.36
CA ARG A 23 -10.37 13.40 13.16
C ARG A 23 -10.72 11.93 13.43
N ASP A 24 -10.43 11.05 12.47
CA ASP A 24 -10.64 9.60 12.63
C ASP A 24 -9.77 9.03 13.75
N LEU A 25 -8.63 9.66 14.08
CA LEU A 25 -7.81 9.29 15.23
C LEU A 25 -8.54 9.50 16.55
N GLN A 26 -9.38 10.52 16.67
CA GLN A 26 -10.16 10.77 17.90
C GLN A 26 -11.27 9.74 18.06
N ASP A 27 -11.96 9.40 16.96
CA ASP A 27 -12.98 8.36 16.97
C ASP A 27 -12.40 6.99 17.32
N PHE A 28 -11.20 6.68 16.80
CA PHE A 28 -10.49 5.44 17.10
C PHE A 28 -10.08 5.33 18.57
N LYS A 29 -9.76 6.45 19.24
CA LYS A 29 -9.49 6.45 20.69
C LYS A 29 -10.74 6.17 21.51
N GLN A 30 -11.89 6.69 21.10
CA GLN A 30 -13.16 6.50 21.81
C GLN A 30 -13.74 5.10 21.61
N LYS A 31 -13.57 4.54 20.41
CA LYS A 31 -14.04 3.20 20.05
C LYS A 31 -12.89 2.42 19.39
N PRO A 32 -11.94 1.90 20.20
CA PRO A 32 -10.83 1.12 19.67
C PRO A 32 -11.37 -0.06 18.85
N THR A 33 -11.06 -0.06 17.56
CA THR A 33 -11.25 -1.23 16.72
C THR A 33 -9.91 -1.89 16.49
N SER A 34 -9.89 -3.22 16.36
CA SER A 34 -8.68 -3.94 15.97
C SER A 34 -8.29 -3.67 14.51
N ASP A 35 -9.19 -3.07 13.71
CA ASP A 35 -8.98 -2.85 12.29
C ASP A 35 -8.35 -1.49 11.99
N THR A 36 -7.03 -1.40 12.16
CA THR A 36 -6.23 -0.20 11.87
C THR A 36 -6.27 0.24 10.40
N ARG A 37 -6.71 -0.65 9.50
CA ARG A 37 -6.84 -0.37 8.05
C ARG A 37 -7.80 0.76 7.74
N LYS A 38 -8.72 1.09 8.64
CA LYS A 38 -9.68 2.18 8.47
C LYS A 38 -9.07 3.57 8.65
N LEU A 39 -7.88 3.67 9.27
CA LEU A 39 -7.21 4.96 9.49
C LEU A 39 -6.61 5.53 8.20
N LEU A 40 -6.26 4.67 7.23
CA LEU A 40 -5.74 5.10 5.93
C LEU A 40 -6.74 4.75 4.85
N SER A 41 -7.25 5.76 4.15
CA SER A 41 -8.04 5.54 2.94
C SER A 41 -7.17 5.70 1.71
N THR A 42 -7.17 4.72 0.81
CA THR A 42 -6.29 4.70 -0.36
C THR A 42 -7.11 4.50 -1.62
N TYR A 43 -6.79 5.29 -2.64
CA TYR A 43 -7.48 5.35 -3.92
C TYR A 43 -6.44 5.32 -5.04
N SER A 44 -6.84 4.77 -6.18
CA SER A 44 -6.05 4.74 -7.41
C SER A 44 -6.97 5.12 -8.56
N PHE A 45 -6.58 6.12 -9.33
CA PHE A 45 -7.31 6.61 -10.49
C PHE A 45 -6.45 6.44 -11.75
N GLY A 46 -6.88 5.60 -12.69
CA GLY A 46 -6.23 5.39 -13.99
C GLY A 46 -6.87 6.22 -15.11
N LEU A 47 -6.06 6.73 -16.04
CA LEU A 47 -6.49 7.80 -16.96
C LEU A 47 -6.78 7.41 -18.42
N HIS A 48 -6.31 6.27 -18.92
CA HIS A 48 -6.83 5.52 -20.10
C HIS A 48 -5.79 4.49 -20.64
N ARG A 49 -6.23 3.66 -21.61
CA ARG A 49 -5.54 2.61 -22.40
C ARG A 49 -4.83 1.44 -21.69
N TYR A 50 -4.49 1.54 -20.41
CA TYR A 50 -3.80 0.45 -19.70
C TYR A 50 -4.70 -0.26 -18.69
N LYS A 51 -5.58 -1.15 -19.16
CA LYS A 51 -6.41 -2.05 -18.32
C LYS A 51 -5.60 -2.93 -17.35
N ALA A 52 -4.27 -2.97 -17.48
CA ALA A 52 -3.38 -3.77 -16.67
C ALA A 52 -3.11 -3.19 -15.26
N ILE A 53 -3.40 -1.91 -15.03
CA ILE A 53 -3.08 -1.20 -13.77
C ILE A 53 -3.86 -1.80 -12.59
N SER A 54 -5.15 -2.11 -12.78
CA SER A 54 -6.04 -2.61 -11.71
C SER A 54 -5.59 -3.90 -11.01
N LYS A 55 -4.79 -4.77 -11.66
CA LYS A 55 -4.44 -6.09 -11.09
C LYS A 55 -3.47 -6.02 -9.91
N ARG A 56 -2.81 -4.88 -9.69
CA ARG A 56 -1.76 -4.71 -8.68
C ARG A 56 -2.15 -3.79 -7.54
N PHE A 57 -3.30 -3.11 -7.62
CA PHE A 57 -3.79 -2.29 -6.51
C PHE A 57 -4.17 -3.19 -5.32
N ARG A 58 -3.66 -2.85 -4.12
CA ARG A 58 -3.82 -3.69 -2.93
C ARG A 58 -4.86 -3.20 -1.94
N TYR A 59 -5.33 -1.96 -2.11
CA TYR A 59 -6.15 -1.29 -1.11
C TYR A 59 -7.61 -1.09 -1.55
N GLY A 60 -8.04 -1.78 -2.61
CA GLY A 60 -9.40 -1.72 -3.12
C GLY A 60 -9.48 -2.00 -4.61
N GLN A 61 -10.41 -1.32 -5.28
CA GLN A 61 -10.53 -1.32 -6.72
C GLN A 61 -9.98 -0.01 -7.28
N ALA A 62 -9.18 -0.09 -8.34
CA ALA A 62 -8.74 1.10 -9.06
C ALA A 62 -9.91 1.64 -9.88
N GLU A 63 -10.13 2.94 -9.81
CA GLU A 63 -11.14 3.65 -10.58
C GLU A 63 -10.53 4.15 -11.89
N TYR A 64 -11.34 4.24 -12.94
CA TYR A 64 -10.92 4.84 -14.19
C TYR A 64 -11.60 6.20 -14.34
N MET A 65 -10.86 7.19 -14.78
CA MET A 65 -11.37 8.53 -15.01
C MET A 65 -10.86 9.10 -16.32
N GLU A 66 -11.64 10.01 -16.90
CA GLU A 66 -11.21 10.78 -18.06
C GLU A 66 -10.15 11.82 -17.67
N GLU A 67 -9.23 12.12 -18.59
CA GLU A 67 -8.15 13.08 -18.36
C GLU A 67 -8.66 14.49 -18.03
N ASN A 68 -9.76 14.91 -18.65
CA ASN A 68 -10.43 16.18 -18.37
C ASN A 68 -10.94 16.31 -16.91
N LYS A 69 -11.05 15.20 -16.15
CA LYS A 69 -11.47 15.19 -14.74
C LYS A 69 -10.31 15.28 -13.76
N VAL A 70 -9.06 15.19 -14.22
CA VAL A 70 -7.87 15.22 -13.34
C VAL A 70 -7.82 16.53 -12.57
N ASN A 71 -7.99 17.65 -13.26
CA ASN A 71 -7.90 18.96 -12.64
C ASN A 71 -8.97 19.12 -11.54
N ASP A 72 -10.22 18.70 -11.81
CA ASP A 72 -11.30 18.71 -10.82
C ASP A 72 -11.01 17.81 -9.62
N LEU A 73 -10.46 16.62 -9.85
CA LEU A 73 -10.05 15.70 -8.78
C LEU A 73 -8.97 16.32 -7.90
N LEU A 74 -7.89 16.84 -8.51
CA LEU A 74 -6.78 17.44 -7.78
C LEU A 74 -7.24 18.66 -6.99
N GLN A 75 -8.01 19.57 -7.60
CA GLN A 75 -8.57 20.72 -6.88
C GLN A 75 -9.38 20.31 -5.66
N ARG A 76 -10.21 19.27 -5.82
CA ARG A 76 -11.04 18.75 -4.72
C ARG A 76 -10.16 18.20 -3.60
N VAL A 77 -9.23 17.31 -3.92
CA VAL A 77 -8.34 16.67 -2.94
C VAL A 77 -7.50 17.71 -2.21
N LEU A 78 -6.97 18.70 -2.91
CA LEU A 78 -6.14 19.75 -2.32
C LEU A 78 -6.94 20.76 -1.49
N ARG A 79 -8.25 20.90 -1.70
CA ARG A 79 -9.14 21.75 -0.90
C ARG A 79 -9.76 21.03 0.29
N THR A 80 -10.18 19.78 0.12
CA THR A 80 -11.02 19.07 1.10
C THR A 80 -10.33 17.88 1.74
N GLY A 81 -9.18 17.47 1.20
CA GLY A 81 -8.47 16.25 1.61
C GLY A 81 -9.13 14.96 1.12
N SER A 82 -10.16 15.04 0.27
CA SER A 82 -10.93 13.88 -0.19
C SER A 82 -11.10 13.88 -1.71
N PRO A 83 -11.03 12.70 -2.36
CA PRO A 83 -11.32 12.61 -3.80
C PRO A 83 -12.82 12.68 -4.11
N PHE A 84 -13.70 12.60 -3.11
CA PHE A 84 -15.14 12.39 -3.32
C PHE A 84 -15.94 13.70 -3.38
N PRO A 85 -16.87 13.86 -4.36
CA PRO A 85 -17.65 15.09 -4.53
C PRO A 85 -18.50 15.50 -3.32
N GLN A 86 -18.88 14.54 -2.47
CA GLN A 86 -19.70 14.82 -1.28
C GLN A 86 -18.91 15.59 -0.20
N SER A 87 -17.57 15.57 -0.27
CA SER A 87 -16.73 16.34 0.63
C SER A 87 -16.57 17.77 0.08
N THR A 88 -17.30 18.70 0.68
CA THR A 88 -17.31 20.13 0.30
C THR A 88 -16.63 21.04 1.32
N GLU A 89 -16.40 20.54 2.53
CA GLU A 89 -15.71 21.25 3.60
C GLU A 89 -14.25 21.51 3.20
N THR A 90 -13.86 22.79 3.16
CA THR A 90 -12.46 23.18 2.95
C THR A 90 -11.65 22.88 4.21
N ARG A 91 -10.46 22.29 4.04
CA ARG A 91 -9.60 21.85 5.15
C ARG A 91 -8.16 22.30 4.95
N GLN A 92 -7.41 22.29 6.04
CA GLN A 92 -5.96 22.35 5.96
C GLN A 92 -5.44 21.01 5.45
N VAL A 93 -4.71 21.03 4.33
CA VAL A 93 -4.22 19.82 3.68
C VAL A 93 -2.70 19.81 3.74
N ILE A 94 -2.14 18.70 4.21
CA ILE A 94 -0.71 18.42 4.11
C ILE A 94 -0.53 17.47 2.92
N LEU A 95 -0.05 18.00 1.80
CA LEU A 95 0.26 17.23 0.61
C LEU A 95 1.62 16.56 0.77
N ILE A 96 1.62 15.24 0.65
CA ILE A 96 2.80 14.40 0.88
C ILE A 96 3.06 13.60 -0.39
N ALA A 97 4.30 13.62 -0.88
CA ALA A 97 4.75 12.69 -1.92
C ALA A 97 6.25 12.38 -1.78
N ASN A 98 6.74 11.42 -2.55
CA ASN A 98 8.14 11.02 -2.58
C ASN A 98 8.81 11.59 -3.84
N GLY A 99 9.48 12.74 -3.73
CA GLY A 99 10.05 13.44 -4.89
C GLY A 99 9.04 14.39 -5.57
N ILE A 100 8.21 15.05 -4.78
CA ILE A 100 6.99 15.76 -5.20
C ILE A 100 7.19 16.83 -6.28
N PHE A 101 8.34 17.50 -6.30
CA PHE A 101 8.56 18.65 -7.20
C PHE A 101 8.53 18.24 -8.67
N HIS A 102 9.02 17.05 -8.99
CA HIS A 102 9.00 16.54 -10.37
C HIS A 102 7.56 16.29 -10.83
N ASP A 103 6.76 15.68 -9.97
CA ASP A 103 5.36 15.35 -10.22
C ASP A 103 4.50 16.61 -10.43
N LEU A 104 4.63 17.58 -9.52
CA LEU A 104 3.93 18.86 -9.61
C LEU A 104 4.34 19.66 -10.85
N PHE A 105 5.63 19.67 -11.18
CA PHE A 105 6.13 20.32 -12.39
C PHE A 105 5.49 19.73 -13.65
N ASN A 106 5.45 18.39 -13.74
CA ASN A 106 4.86 17.73 -14.91
C ASN A 106 3.35 17.94 -15.00
N LEU A 107 2.61 17.87 -13.89
CA LEU A 107 1.18 18.18 -13.87
C LEU A 107 0.88 19.60 -14.37
N ARG A 108 1.66 20.58 -13.92
CA ARG A 108 1.54 21.97 -14.38
C ARG A 108 1.87 22.11 -15.86
N LYS A 109 2.95 21.47 -16.32
CA LYS A 109 3.37 21.47 -17.74
C LYS A 109 2.29 20.89 -18.66
N MET A 110 1.55 19.89 -18.18
CA MET A 110 0.44 19.27 -18.93
C MET A 110 -0.87 20.07 -18.86
N GLY A 111 -0.93 21.16 -18.07
CA GLY A 111 -2.17 21.91 -17.85
C GLY A 111 -3.19 21.17 -16.98
N LEU A 112 -2.78 20.10 -16.30
CA LEU A 112 -3.64 19.26 -15.45
C LEU A 112 -3.79 19.81 -14.03
N MET A 113 -3.03 20.84 -13.66
CA MET A 113 -3.03 21.40 -12.32
C MET A 113 -2.83 22.92 -12.35
N GLN A 114 -3.58 23.62 -11.49
CA GLN A 114 -3.45 25.06 -11.25
C GLN A 114 -2.20 25.38 -10.42
N ASP A 115 -1.91 26.67 -10.21
CA ASP A 115 -0.81 27.05 -9.35
C ASP A 115 -1.14 26.68 -7.89
N LEU A 116 -0.13 26.18 -7.18
CA LEU A 116 -0.29 25.81 -5.78
C LEU A 116 -0.54 27.02 -4.88
N SER A 117 -0.16 28.22 -5.33
CA SER A 117 -0.51 29.48 -4.67
C SER A 117 -2.02 29.69 -4.51
N ASP A 118 -2.84 29.03 -5.34
CA ASP A 118 -4.30 29.15 -5.28
C ASP A 118 -4.91 28.36 -4.09
N PHE A 119 -4.08 27.59 -3.37
CA PHE A 119 -4.47 26.80 -2.21
C PHE A 119 -3.82 27.38 -0.95
N ALA A 120 -4.45 28.41 -0.36
CA ALA A 120 -3.92 29.15 0.79
C ALA A 120 -3.56 28.28 2.03
N ASN A 121 -4.12 27.08 2.13
CA ASN A 121 -4.00 26.20 3.31
C ASN A 121 -3.22 24.89 3.02
N ILE A 122 -2.38 24.86 1.98
CA ILE A 122 -1.59 23.67 1.65
C ILE A 122 -0.18 23.73 2.24
N ILE A 123 0.21 22.65 2.92
CA ILE A 123 1.60 22.41 3.33
C ILE A 123 2.13 21.26 2.47
N ILE A 124 3.32 21.40 1.92
CA ILE A 124 3.92 20.38 1.05
C ILE A 124 5.09 19.73 1.77
N VAL A 125 5.07 18.40 1.80
CA VAL A 125 6.10 17.58 2.45
C VAL A 125 6.65 16.56 1.45
N ASP A 126 7.96 16.65 1.19
CA ASP A 126 8.69 15.69 0.38
C ASP A 126 9.40 14.67 1.28
N THR A 127 8.97 13.41 1.24
CA THR A 127 9.57 12.34 2.06
C THR A 127 11.00 12.02 1.63
N CYS A 128 11.38 12.24 0.37
CA CYS A 128 12.76 12.09 -0.09
C CYS A 128 13.67 13.07 0.64
N ASP A 129 13.27 14.35 0.68
CA ASP A 129 14.06 15.41 1.30
C ASP A 129 14.17 15.21 2.81
N LEU A 130 13.05 14.90 3.48
CA LEU A 130 13.04 14.58 4.91
C LEU A 130 13.97 13.42 5.25
N PHE A 131 13.95 12.34 4.47
CA PHE A 131 14.81 11.18 4.71
C PHE A 131 16.29 11.52 4.56
N ARG A 132 16.68 12.30 3.54
CA ARG A 132 18.09 12.75 3.37
C ARG A 132 18.58 13.60 4.54
N ARG A 133 17.71 14.44 5.11
CA ARG A 133 18.04 15.26 6.28
C ARG A 133 18.20 14.41 7.54
N LEU A 134 17.37 13.38 7.69
CA LEU A 134 17.40 12.47 8.83
C LEU A 134 18.62 11.53 8.78
N VAL A 135 18.88 10.93 7.62
CA VAL A 135 19.95 9.95 7.40
C VAL A 135 21.11 10.63 6.67
N LYS A 136 21.97 11.31 7.46
CA LYS A 136 23.15 12.02 6.95
C LYS A 136 23.99 11.12 6.03
N GLY A 137 24.28 11.60 4.83
CA GLY A 137 25.14 10.91 3.86
C GLY A 137 24.41 9.98 2.89
N GLU A 138 23.11 9.74 3.05
CA GLU A 138 22.34 9.00 2.06
C GLU A 138 21.94 9.90 0.90
N THR A 139 22.41 9.55 -0.30
CA THR A 139 22.11 10.31 -1.53
C THR A 139 20.85 9.78 -2.22
N ARG A 140 20.51 8.51 -1.99
CA ARG A 140 19.41 7.78 -2.66
C ARG A 140 18.20 7.64 -1.74
N ALA A 141 17.41 8.69 -1.64
CA ALA A 141 16.13 8.66 -0.92
C ALA A 141 14.97 8.14 -1.78
N ARG A 142 15.13 7.01 -2.48
CA ARG A 142 14.00 6.39 -3.21
C ARG A 142 13.04 5.76 -2.21
N LEU A 143 11.74 5.72 -2.52
CA LEU A 143 10.70 5.19 -1.63
C LEU A 143 11.10 3.82 -1.04
N TRP A 144 11.48 2.84 -1.87
CA TRP A 144 11.88 1.50 -1.40
C TRP A 144 13.08 1.49 -0.43
N VAL A 145 13.99 2.47 -0.51
CA VAL A 145 15.11 2.62 0.43
C VAL A 145 14.57 3.05 1.79
N ILE A 146 13.65 4.03 1.82
CA ILE A 146 12.99 4.50 3.03
C ILE A 146 12.19 3.36 3.69
N LEU A 147 11.43 2.61 2.89
CA LEU A 147 10.66 1.45 3.36
C LEU A 147 11.57 0.39 3.99
N LYS A 148 12.69 0.07 3.34
CA LYS A 148 13.68 -0.88 3.85
C LYS A 148 14.31 -0.39 5.15
N TYR A 149 14.68 0.89 5.21
CA TYR A 149 15.30 1.50 6.40
C TYR A 149 14.39 1.41 7.63
N PHE A 150 13.09 1.67 7.47
CA PHE A 150 12.13 1.62 8.58
C PHE A 150 11.46 0.26 8.79
N HIS A 151 11.89 -0.78 8.06
CA HIS A 151 11.27 -2.11 8.07
C HIS A 151 9.75 -2.07 7.82
N ILE A 152 9.29 -1.16 6.95
CA ILE A 152 7.89 -1.12 6.51
C ILE A 152 7.69 -2.27 5.52
N PRO A 153 6.76 -3.21 5.76
CA PRO A 153 6.55 -4.30 4.82
C PRO A 153 5.98 -3.79 3.50
N TYR A 154 6.62 -4.16 2.40
CA TYR A 154 6.15 -3.89 1.04
C TYR A 154 6.42 -5.08 0.14
N CYS A 155 5.69 -5.16 -0.98
CA CYS A 155 6.00 -6.12 -2.03
C CYS A 155 6.65 -5.37 -3.19
N TYR A 156 7.78 -5.86 -3.70
CA TYR A 156 8.48 -5.21 -4.81
C TYR A 156 7.57 -5.06 -6.04
N ASP A 157 6.79 -6.11 -6.36
CA ASP A 157 5.82 -6.09 -7.47
C ASP A 157 4.63 -5.13 -7.27
N SER A 158 4.49 -4.53 -6.08
CA SER A 158 3.46 -3.52 -5.79
C SER A 158 3.93 -2.08 -5.90
N LEU A 159 5.25 -1.89 -6.04
CA LEU A 159 5.83 -0.60 -6.42
C LEU A 159 5.50 -0.31 -7.89
N HIS A 160 5.58 0.96 -8.28
CA HIS A 160 5.18 1.44 -9.61
C HIS A 160 3.67 1.33 -9.85
N HIS A 161 2.91 1.55 -8.79
CA HIS A 161 1.46 1.65 -8.83
C HIS A 161 1.08 2.78 -7.90
N GLY A 162 0.62 3.88 -8.48
CA GLY A 162 0.44 5.15 -7.77
C GLY A 162 -0.34 4.99 -6.47
N GLY A 163 -1.47 4.26 -6.48
CA GLY A 163 -2.25 4.02 -5.25
C GLY A 163 -1.46 3.31 -4.13
N ASN A 164 -0.66 2.29 -4.47
CA ASN A 164 0.15 1.58 -3.49
C ASN A 164 1.30 2.48 -2.99
N ASP A 165 1.97 3.18 -3.90
CA ASP A 165 3.10 4.05 -3.59
C ASP A 165 2.67 5.27 -2.77
N ALA A 166 1.47 5.81 -2.99
CA ALA A 166 0.88 6.85 -2.16
C ALA A 166 0.65 6.36 -0.71
N ASN A 167 0.17 5.13 -0.53
CA ASN A 167 -0.01 4.54 0.80
C ASN A 167 1.33 4.31 1.50
N LEU A 168 2.28 3.67 0.79
CA LEU A 168 3.63 3.42 1.30
C LEU A 168 4.36 4.71 1.65
N THR A 169 4.18 5.76 0.85
CA THR A 169 4.74 7.10 1.10
C THR A 169 4.16 7.71 2.38
N LEU A 170 2.85 7.59 2.61
CA LEU A 170 2.24 8.08 3.85
C LEU A 170 2.73 7.29 5.08
N LYS A 171 2.86 5.96 4.97
CA LYS A 171 3.47 5.12 6.02
C LYS A 171 4.93 5.51 6.28
N ALA A 172 5.69 5.80 5.23
CA ALA A 172 7.07 6.28 5.34
C ALA A 172 7.14 7.63 6.07
N LEU A 173 6.24 8.57 5.77
CA LEU A 173 6.18 9.84 6.50
C LEU A 173 5.87 9.64 7.99
N ILE A 174 4.93 8.75 8.33
CA ILE A 174 4.63 8.44 9.73
C ILE A 174 5.90 7.97 10.43
N MET A 175 6.64 7.01 9.84
CA MET A 175 7.89 6.52 10.44
C MET A 175 8.99 7.59 10.53
N LEU A 176 9.16 8.41 9.47
CA LEU A 176 10.08 9.55 9.47
C LEU A 176 9.77 10.53 10.61
N THR A 177 8.50 10.83 10.84
CA THR A 177 8.03 11.74 11.89
C THR A 177 8.30 11.15 13.27
N LEU A 178 7.94 9.87 13.48
CA LEU A 178 8.17 9.18 14.74
C LEU A 178 9.65 9.09 15.10
N GLU A 179 10.52 8.86 14.12
CA GLU A 179 11.96 8.80 14.31
C GLU A 179 12.56 10.19 14.59
N SER A 180 12.16 11.20 13.82
CA SER A 180 12.65 12.58 13.97
C SER A 180 12.30 13.16 15.34
N CYS A 181 11.16 12.77 15.89
CA CYS A 181 10.65 13.27 17.16
C CYS A 181 10.84 12.27 18.33
N LYS A 182 11.72 11.27 18.19
CA LYS A 182 11.92 10.24 19.23
C LYS A 182 12.38 10.78 20.58
N ASN A 183 13.05 11.93 20.58
CA ASN A 183 13.56 12.61 21.79
C ASN A 183 12.64 13.74 22.28
N PHE A 184 11.45 13.91 21.69
CA PHE A 184 10.54 14.97 22.09
C PHE A 184 9.78 14.56 23.37
N ASN A 185 9.50 15.54 24.22
CA ASN A 185 8.59 15.37 25.35
C ASN A 185 7.16 15.47 24.84
N TRP A 186 6.54 14.32 24.57
CA TRP A 186 5.19 14.22 24.04
C TRP A 186 4.13 14.41 25.13
N SER A 187 3.05 15.10 24.80
CA SER A 187 1.84 15.09 25.63
C SER A 187 1.25 13.67 25.71
N PRO A 188 0.42 13.38 26.73
CA PRO A 188 -0.27 12.09 26.83
C PRO A 188 -1.07 11.74 25.55
N GLU A 189 -1.74 12.74 24.96
CA GLU A 189 -2.49 12.55 23.71
C GLU A 189 -1.57 12.20 22.53
N GLN A 190 -0.42 12.87 22.42
CA GLN A 190 0.54 12.59 21.36
C GLN A 190 1.15 11.19 21.50
N ASN A 191 1.41 10.73 22.73
CA ASN A 191 1.85 9.35 22.97
C ASN A 191 0.80 8.31 22.56
N GLN A 192 -0.48 8.58 22.80
CA GLN A 192 -1.57 7.73 22.31
C GLN A 192 -1.62 7.70 20.78
N ASN A 193 -1.56 8.87 20.11
CA ASN A 193 -1.50 8.94 18.65
C ASN A 193 -0.32 8.16 18.09
N ARG A 194 0.86 8.29 18.70
CA ARG A 194 2.07 7.52 18.34
C ARG A 194 1.86 6.02 18.46
N ALA A 195 1.25 5.56 19.56
CA ALA A 195 0.96 4.16 19.78
C ALA A 195 -0.02 3.58 18.73
N LEU A 196 -0.96 4.40 18.24
CA LEU A 196 -1.89 4.04 17.16
C LEU A 196 -1.23 4.04 15.77
N LEU A 197 -0.41 5.05 15.47
CA LEU A 197 0.17 5.24 14.15
C LEU A 197 1.33 4.28 13.85
N LEU A 198 2.06 3.82 14.86
CA LEU A 198 3.20 2.91 14.66
C LEU A 198 2.76 1.54 14.05
N PRO A 199 1.73 0.85 14.57
CA PRO A 199 1.19 -0.34 13.93
C PRO A 199 0.69 -0.08 12.51
N VAL A 200 -0.03 1.03 12.27
CA VAL A 200 -0.54 1.41 10.94
C VAL A 200 0.59 1.52 9.92
N ALA A 201 1.69 2.18 10.31
CA ALA A 201 2.84 2.35 9.42
C ALA A 201 3.57 1.03 9.12
N ARG A 202 3.53 0.07 10.05
CA ARG A 202 4.14 -1.27 9.92
C ARG A 202 3.20 -2.33 9.38
N GLU A 203 1.94 -2.01 9.18
CA GLU A 203 0.96 -2.93 8.64
C GLU A 203 1.33 -3.34 7.22
N ALA A 204 1.34 -4.64 6.95
CA ALA A 204 1.60 -5.15 5.61
C ALA A 204 0.44 -4.80 4.67
N ALA A 205 0.76 -4.52 3.40
CA ALA A 205 -0.28 -4.35 2.39
C ALA A 205 -1.12 -5.65 2.28
N PRO A 206 -2.44 -5.54 2.06
CA PRO A 206 -3.28 -6.71 1.82
C PRO A 206 -2.71 -7.58 0.68
N LEU A 207 -2.90 -8.89 0.80
CA LEU A 207 -2.55 -9.80 -0.29
C LEU A 207 -3.46 -9.49 -1.48
N ALA A 208 -2.86 -9.33 -2.66
CA ALA A 208 -3.64 -9.17 -3.88
C ALA A 208 -4.43 -10.46 -4.15
N GLU A 209 -5.58 -10.37 -4.83
CA GLU A 209 -6.45 -11.52 -5.09
C GLU A 209 -5.72 -12.68 -5.77
N TRP A 210 -4.82 -12.38 -6.72
CA TRP A 210 -4.02 -13.41 -7.39
C TRP A 210 -3.02 -14.09 -6.44
N GLN A 211 -2.50 -13.37 -5.44
CA GLN A 211 -1.64 -13.94 -4.40
C GLN A 211 -2.46 -14.85 -3.49
N LEU A 212 -3.66 -14.42 -3.11
CA LEU A 212 -4.61 -15.27 -2.37
C LEU A 212 -4.87 -16.56 -3.16
N ARG A 213 -5.23 -16.47 -4.45
CA ARG A 213 -5.45 -17.64 -5.32
C ARG A 213 -4.22 -18.55 -5.40
N LYS A 214 -3.00 -17.99 -5.49
CA LYS A 214 -1.75 -18.76 -5.49
C LYS A 214 -1.55 -19.49 -4.17
N THR A 215 -1.70 -18.80 -3.03
CA THR A 215 -1.59 -19.41 -1.70
C THR A 215 -2.65 -20.49 -1.47
N THR A 216 -3.89 -20.30 -1.94
CA THR A 216 -4.95 -21.32 -1.86
C THR A 216 -4.62 -22.52 -2.74
N LYS A 217 -4.10 -22.31 -3.96
CA LYS A 217 -3.69 -23.40 -4.85
C LYS A 217 -2.53 -24.19 -4.24
N GLU A 218 -1.52 -23.51 -3.70
CA GLU A 218 -0.39 -24.14 -3.02
C GLU A 218 -0.83 -24.89 -1.77
N ALA A 219 -1.70 -24.30 -0.94
CA ALA A 219 -2.29 -24.97 0.21
C ALA A 219 -3.12 -26.20 -0.18
N THR A 220 -3.89 -26.11 -1.28
CA THR A 220 -4.66 -27.25 -1.82
C THR A 220 -3.72 -28.35 -2.31
N ILE A 221 -2.63 -27.99 -2.98
CA ILE A 221 -1.61 -28.96 -3.43
C ILE A 221 -0.94 -29.62 -2.23
N ALA A 222 -0.58 -28.86 -1.20
CA ALA A 222 0.02 -29.36 0.03
C ALA A 222 -0.93 -30.32 0.77
N GLN A 223 -2.22 -29.97 0.91
CA GLN A 223 -3.23 -30.85 1.49
C GLN A 223 -3.40 -32.16 0.71
N LYS A 224 -3.45 -32.09 -0.63
CA LYS A 224 -3.54 -33.29 -1.48
C LYS A 224 -2.30 -34.17 -1.36
N LYS A 225 -1.12 -33.58 -1.21
CA LYS A 225 0.14 -34.30 -0.99
C LYS A 225 0.13 -35.01 0.37
N ALA A 226 -0.20 -34.31 1.44
CA ALA A 226 -0.32 -34.88 2.78
C ALA A 226 -1.32 -36.05 2.83
N PHE A 227 -2.49 -35.89 2.20
CA PHE A 227 -3.49 -36.96 2.13
C PHE A 227 -2.98 -38.23 1.41
N ARG A 228 -2.20 -38.06 0.33
CA ARG A 228 -1.59 -39.20 -0.38
C ARG A 228 -0.54 -39.90 0.48
N GLU A 229 0.29 -39.14 1.19
CA GLU A 229 1.32 -39.69 2.09
C GLU A 229 0.69 -40.44 3.27
N THR A 230 -0.35 -39.90 3.91
CA THR A 230 -1.09 -40.61 4.97
C THR A 230 -1.71 -41.91 4.47
N ARG A 231 -2.33 -41.89 3.28
CA ARG A 231 -2.92 -43.09 2.69
C ARG A 231 -1.86 -44.14 2.31
N PHE A 232 -0.70 -43.70 1.84
CA PHE A 232 0.41 -44.60 1.53
C PHE A 232 0.98 -45.26 2.79
N ASN A 233 1.13 -44.50 3.88
CA ASN A 233 1.59 -45.06 5.16
C ASN A 233 0.56 -46.04 5.78
N MET A 234 -0.74 -45.75 5.68
CA MET A 234 -1.79 -46.69 6.12
C MET A 234 -1.78 -48.02 5.33
N TRP A 235 -1.29 -48.02 4.09
CA TRP A 235 -1.18 -49.24 3.29
C TRP A 235 0.12 -50.00 3.59
N ALA A 236 1.21 -49.28 3.91
CA ALA A 236 2.47 -49.88 4.31
C ALA A 236 2.38 -50.58 5.68
N ASP A 237 1.62 -50.02 6.63
CA ASP A 237 1.48 -50.59 7.98
C ASP A 237 0.55 -51.81 8.06
N ASN A 238 -0.22 -52.12 7.01
CA ASN A 238 -1.14 -53.27 6.96
C ASN A 238 -0.65 -54.42 6.06
N GLY A 239 0.63 -54.39 5.64
CA GLY A 239 1.17 -55.29 4.61
C GLY A 239 2.07 -56.42 5.10
N ASP A 240 2.32 -56.57 6.41
CA ASP A 240 3.32 -57.52 6.94
C ASP A 240 2.75 -58.64 7.85
N GLU A 241 1.42 -58.81 7.90
CA GLU A 241 0.81 -59.99 8.49
C GLU A 241 0.09 -60.79 7.39
N ASP A 242 0.62 -61.99 7.13
CA ASP A 242 0.08 -63.05 6.27
C ASP A 242 0.42 -63.00 4.77
N ASP A 243 1.54 -63.61 4.40
CA ASP A 243 1.55 -64.56 3.27
C ASP A 243 2.73 -65.56 3.34
N ASP A 244 2.57 -66.58 4.19
CA ASP A 244 3.27 -67.87 4.04
C ASP A 244 2.64 -68.61 2.84
N CYS A 245 2.95 -68.16 1.63
CA CYS A 245 2.53 -68.80 0.38
C CYS A 245 3.40 -70.05 0.10
N SER A 246 3.27 -71.05 0.96
CA SER A 246 3.69 -72.42 0.67
C SER A 246 2.57 -73.15 -0.06
N GLY A 247 2.79 -73.39 -1.36
CA GLY A 247 2.10 -74.45 -2.10
C GLY A 247 1.07 -73.97 -3.12
N PHE A 248 1.43 -74.03 -4.39
CA PHE A 248 0.69 -74.75 -5.43
C PHE A 248 1.58 -74.80 -6.69
N LEU A 249 2.44 -75.83 -6.74
CA LEU A 249 2.96 -76.35 -8.00
C LEU A 249 1.86 -77.27 -8.56
N LEU A 250 1.24 -76.84 -9.65
CA LEU A 250 0.46 -77.71 -10.53
C LEU A 250 1.20 -77.78 -11.86
N GLU A 251 1.53 -79.02 -12.22
CA GLU A 251 2.19 -79.46 -13.44
C GLU A 251 1.45 -79.01 -14.71
N LEU A 252 2.22 -78.55 -15.69
CA LEU A 252 2.07 -78.84 -17.12
C LEU A 252 3.45 -78.88 -17.78
#